data_AF-A0A7M7P8S5-F1
#
_entry.id   AF-A0A7M7P8S5-F1
#
_cell.length_a   1.000
_cell.length_b   1.000
_cell.length_c   1.000
_cell.angle_alpha   90.00
_cell.angle_beta   90.00
_cell.angle_gamma   90.00
#
_symmetry.space_group_name_H-M   'P 1'
#
loop_
_entity.id
_entity.type
_entity.pdbx_description
1 polymer ?
#
loop_
_entity_poly.entity_id
_entity_poly.type
_entity_poly.pdbx_seq_one_letter_code
_entity_poly.pdbx_strand_id
1 'polypeptide(L)'
;MSGKNPFFDEGTAGSGGAGSSWNDWEDVGKESTDYDSKNDYGFDFQSKQMEIDRRKQNMLSSTQRSMGLMYEAEQVGNETAAELLHQGEQLQRVDTKLDKMDKDLDISKRHITSMKSIFGGIVNYFNKPKPDQQEQAAPPRGPSKLKTHMERSEAEEEMRRANTDHPALKLRGVGASETNAGGWGPSSTAGFGAEDDGGVGSTSNVLQSPGMKDFDNQLNSNLDDITSGIGRLKGLAMGLNDELDKQNDDIDRITGKVGRVDVKLGQTDKEVKKILRR
;
A
#
# COMPACT_ATOMS: atom_id res chain seq x y z
N MET A 1 35.17 -15.21 3.58
CA MET A 1 36.33 -14.30 3.67
C MET A 1 37.11 -14.39 2.37
N SER A 2 37.55 -13.21 1.90
CA SER A 2 38.56 -12.97 0.86
C SER A 2 38.17 -13.20 -0.61
N GLY A 3 37.98 -12.07 -1.31
CA GLY A 3 37.89 -12.01 -2.76
C GLY A 3 39.26 -11.99 -3.45
N LYS A 4 39.20 -11.97 -4.78
CA LYS A 4 40.28 -11.56 -5.69
C LYS A 4 39.65 -10.96 -6.95
N ASN A 5 39.97 -9.69 -7.22
CA ASN A 5 39.72 -9.04 -8.51
C ASN A 5 40.64 -9.64 -9.58
N PRO A 6 40.14 -9.97 -10.78
CA PRO A 6 40.94 -10.51 -11.88
C PRO A 6 41.38 -9.46 -12.91
N PHE A 7 41.24 -8.17 -12.59
CA PHE A 7 41.78 -7.10 -13.42
C PHE A 7 43.18 -6.77 -12.90
N PHE A 8 44.18 -6.87 -13.79
CA PHE A 8 45.62 -6.62 -13.61
C PHE A 8 46.48 -7.85 -13.34
N ASP A 9 47.13 -8.34 -14.41
CA ASP A 9 48.50 -8.84 -14.35
C ASP A 9 49.28 -8.38 -15.60
N GLU A 10 50.57 -8.17 -15.39
CA GLU A 10 51.57 -7.39 -16.11
C GLU A 10 51.95 -7.88 -17.51
N GLY A 11 52.55 -6.96 -18.28
CA GLY A 11 53.04 -7.20 -19.63
C GLY A 11 54.40 -7.91 -19.71
N THR A 12 54.77 -8.29 -20.93
CA THR A 12 56.15 -8.50 -21.34
C THR A 12 56.35 -7.97 -22.77
N ALA A 13 57.44 -7.23 -22.96
CA ALA A 13 57.87 -6.66 -24.22
C ALA A 13 58.79 -7.64 -24.98
N GLY A 14 58.73 -7.61 -26.32
CA GLY A 14 59.69 -8.30 -27.19
C GLY A 14 59.63 -7.76 -28.62
N SER A 15 60.69 -7.09 -29.05
CA SER A 15 60.81 -6.37 -30.32
C SER A 15 61.22 -7.26 -31.50
N GLY A 16 60.88 -6.83 -32.72
CA GLY A 16 61.79 -6.94 -33.87
C GLY A 16 61.14 -7.42 -35.17
N GLY A 17 61.35 -6.66 -36.26
CA GLY A 17 61.21 -7.17 -37.63
C GLY A 17 60.49 -6.24 -38.60
N ALA A 18 61.22 -5.30 -39.19
CA ALA A 18 60.80 -4.55 -40.35
C ALA A 18 60.76 -5.45 -41.60
N GLY A 19 59.79 -5.25 -42.49
CA GLY A 19 59.73 -5.93 -43.79
C GLY A 19 58.53 -5.51 -44.62
N SER A 20 58.81 -4.67 -45.62
CA SER A 20 57.92 -4.12 -46.66
C SER A 20 57.08 -5.16 -47.42
N SER A 21 55.89 -4.79 -47.89
CA SER A 21 55.61 -4.55 -49.33
C SER A 21 54.11 -4.50 -49.60
N TRP A 22 53.67 -3.38 -50.13
CA TRP A 22 52.38 -3.26 -50.82
C TRP A 22 52.45 -3.97 -52.17
N ASN A 23 51.27 -4.37 -52.68
CA ASN A 23 50.92 -4.80 -54.03
C ASN A 23 51.00 -6.31 -54.33
N ASP A 24 49.84 -6.97 -54.29
CA ASP A 24 49.50 -8.06 -55.21
C ASP A 24 47.98 -8.12 -55.38
N TRP A 25 47.43 -7.23 -56.22
CA TRP A 25 46.04 -7.24 -56.68
C TRP A 25 46.06 -7.42 -58.20
N GLU A 26 46.24 -8.65 -58.65
CA GLU A 26 45.97 -9.03 -60.04
C GLU A 26 45.82 -10.56 -60.13
N ASP A 27 44.65 -11.08 -59.77
CA ASP A 27 44.12 -12.24 -60.49
C ASP A 27 42.60 -12.25 -60.52
N VAL A 28 42.08 -12.38 -61.73
CA VAL A 28 40.70 -12.18 -62.16
C VAL A 28 40.08 -13.56 -62.31
N GLY A 29 39.32 -14.00 -61.30
CA GLY A 29 38.49 -15.19 -61.37
C GLY A 29 37.01 -14.82 -61.23
N LYS A 30 36.29 -14.82 -62.35
CA LYS A 30 34.84 -14.58 -62.44
C LYS A 30 34.08 -15.52 -61.49
N GLU A 31 33.57 -14.99 -60.39
CA GLU A 31 32.52 -15.65 -59.60
C GLU A 31 31.17 -15.09 -60.02
N SER A 32 30.30 -15.98 -60.49
CA SER A 32 28.95 -15.71 -60.93
C SER A 32 28.18 -14.96 -59.85
N THR A 33 27.72 -13.75 -60.16
CA THR A 33 26.72 -13.05 -59.37
C THR A 33 25.38 -13.77 -59.54
N ASP A 34 25.19 -14.89 -58.86
CA ASP A 34 23.86 -15.38 -58.51
C ASP A 34 23.51 -14.81 -57.13
N TYR A 35 23.08 -13.55 -57.14
CA TYR A 35 22.31 -13.00 -56.03
C TYR A 35 20.90 -13.63 -56.07
N ASP A 36 20.76 -14.86 -55.58
CA ASP A 36 19.46 -15.37 -55.13
C ASP A 36 19.19 -14.86 -53.71
N SER A 37 19.00 -13.55 -53.61
CA SER A 37 18.61 -12.86 -52.38
C SER A 37 17.15 -12.49 -52.49
N LYS A 38 16.24 -13.47 -52.44
CA LYS A 38 14.80 -13.19 -52.46
C LYS A 38 13.93 -13.77 -51.36
N ASN A 39 14.42 -14.56 -50.41
CA ASN A 39 13.54 -15.21 -49.42
C ASN A 39 13.89 -15.04 -47.92
N ASP A 40 14.89 -14.24 -47.53
CA ASP A 40 15.27 -14.12 -46.11
C ASP A 40 14.38 -13.18 -45.27
N TYR A 41 13.73 -12.19 -45.91
CA TYR A 41 12.94 -11.18 -45.19
C TYR A 41 11.60 -11.68 -44.60
N GLY A 42 11.06 -12.80 -45.08
CA GLY A 42 9.76 -13.32 -44.62
C GLY A 42 9.83 -14.07 -43.29
N PHE A 43 10.93 -14.81 -43.05
CA PHE A 43 11.15 -15.60 -41.83
C PHE A 43 11.53 -14.71 -40.64
N ASP A 44 12.34 -13.68 -40.85
CA ASP A 44 12.71 -12.71 -39.81
C ASP A 44 11.51 -11.86 -39.35
N PHE A 45 10.57 -11.55 -40.25
CA PHE A 45 9.36 -10.81 -39.87
C PHE A 45 8.42 -11.64 -38.96
N GLN A 46 8.19 -12.92 -39.29
CA GLN A 46 7.31 -13.78 -38.52
C GLN A 46 7.89 -14.13 -37.14
N SER A 47 9.20 -14.32 -37.03
CA SER A 47 9.88 -14.56 -35.76
C SER A 47 9.82 -13.32 -34.85
N LYS A 48 10.03 -12.11 -35.39
CA LYS A 48 9.86 -10.86 -34.64
C LYS A 48 8.41 -10.66 -34.18
N GLN A 49 7.42 -10.99 -35.02
CA GLN A 49 6.02 -10.88 -34.64
C GLN A 49 5.67 -11.82 -33.47
N MET A 50 6.17 -13.06 -33.50
CA MET A 50 6.02 -14.00 -32.39
C MET A 50 6.70 -13.51 -31.11
N GLU A 51 7.87 -12.88 -31.22
CA GLU A 51 8.55 -12.28 -30.06
C GLU A 51 7.73 -11.13 -29.46
N ILE A 52 7.18 -10.25 -30.31
CA ILE A 52 6.30 -9.15 -29.88
C ILE A 52 5.09 -9.71 -29.13
N ASP A 53 4.41 -10.71 -29.68
CA ASP A 53 3.21 -11.26 -29.06
C ASP A 53 3.52 -12.01 -27.75
N ARG A 54 4.68 -12.67 -27.66
CA ARG A 54 5.19 -13.22 -26.41
C ARG A 54 5.44 -12.12 -25.37
N ARG A 55 6.08 -11.01 -25.75
CA ARG A 55 6.33 -9.88 -24.85
C ARG A 55 5.02 -9.27 -24.35
N LYS A 56 4.02 -9.12 -25.21
CA LYS A 56 2.67 -8.66 -24.83
C LYS A 56 2.03 -9.57 -23.78
N GLN A 57 2.00 -10.88 -24.03
CA GLN A 57 1.44 -11.84 -23.08
C GLN A 57 2.15 -11.77 -21.73
N ASN A 58 3.49 -11.71 -21.75
CA ASN A 58 4.29 -11.57 -20.53
C ASN A 58 3.93 -10.30 -19.75
N MET A 59 3.73 -9.17 -20.43
CA MET A 59 3.32 -7.91 -19.82
C MET A 59 1.92 -8.01 -19.20
N LEU A 60 0.93 -8.56 -19.91
CA LEU A 60 -0.41 -8.75 -19.38
C LEU A 60 -0.42 -9.69 -18.16
N SER A 61 0.27 -10.83 -18.24
CA SER A 61 0.37 -11.74 -17.10
C SER A 61 1.10 -11.08 -15.92
N SER A 62 2.09 -10.22 -16.19
CA SER A 62 2.78 -9.48 -15.13
C SER A 62 1.89 -8.45 -14.46
N THR A 63 1.09 -7.69 -15.21
CA THR A 63 0.14 -6.74 -14.63
C THR A 63 -0.97 -7.45 -13.88
N GLN A 64 -1.48 -8.57 -14.38
CA GLN A 64 -2.44 -9.43 -13.66
C GLN A 64 -1.91 -9.93 -12.33
N ARG A 65 -0.68 -10.44 -12.28
CA ARG A 65 -0.04 -10.84 -11.01
C ARG A 65 0.12 -9.66 -10.06
N SER A 66 0.52 -8.50 -10.59
CA SER A 66 0.69 -7.28 -9.80
C SER A 66 -0.63 -6.81 -9.18
N MET A 67 -1.74 -6.86 -9.94
CA MET A 67 -3.07 -6.60 -9.41
C MET A 67 -3.44 -7.57 -8.29
N GLY A 68 -3.18 -8.88 -8.46
CA GLY A 68 -3.44 -9.87 -7.41
C GLY A 68 -2.70 -9.55 -6.11
N LEU A 69 -1.39 -9.28 -6.20
CA LEU A 69 -0.57 -8.90 -5.04
C LEU A 69 -1.03 -7.59 -4.39
N MET A 70 -1.50 -6.64 -5.20
CA MET A 70 -2.02 -5.37 -4.71
C MET A 70 -3.30 -5.57 -3.90
N TYR A 71 -4.26 -6.38 -4.37
CA TYR A 71 -5.48 -6.67 -3.64
C TYR A 71 -5.21 -7.47 -2.35
N GLU A 72 -4.28 -8.41 -2.39
CA GLU A 72 -3.83 -9.14 -1.21
C GLU A 72 -3.22 -8.18 -0.18
N ALA A 73 -2.34 -7.26 -0.62
CA ALA A 73 -1.77 -6.23 0.24
C ALA A 73 -2.84 -5.30 0.83
N GLU A 74 -3.88 -4.97 0.06
CA GLU A 74 -5.00 -4.13 0.53
C GLU A 74 -5.80 -4.84 1.62
N GLN A 75 -6.09 -6.12 1.44
CA GLN A 75 -6.78 -6.94 2.44
C GLN A 75 -5.97 -7.02 3.74
N VAL A 76 -4.69 -7.40 3.66
CA VAL A 76 -3.81 -7.50 4.83
C VAL A 76 -3.65 -6.14 5.51
N GLY A 77 -3.56 -5.07 4.72
CA GLY A 77 -3.52 -3.70 5.23
C GLY A 77 -4.78 -3.30 6.01
N ASN A 78 -5.96 -3.67 5.52
CA ASN A 78 -7.23 -3.42 6.19
C ASN A 78 -7.37 -4.20 7.50
N GLU A 79 -7.00 -5.48 7.50
CA GLU A 79 -6.98 -6.30 8.73
C GLU A 79 -6.02 -5.70 9.77
N THR A 80 -4.85 -5.26 9.31
CA THR A 80 -3.86 -4.57 10.17
C THR A 80 -4.41 -3.26 10.72
N ALA A 81 -5.14 -2.47 9.91
CA ALA A 81 -5.76 -1.23 10.35
C ALA A 81 -6.81 -1.45 11.45
N ALA A 82 -7.64 -2.49 11.30
CA ALA A 82 -8.63 -2.86 12.30
C ALA A 82 -7.97 -3.27 13.63
N GLU A 83 -6.89 -4.05 13.56
CA GLU A 83 -6.12 -4.45 14.73
C GLU A 83 -5.44 -3.26 15.42
N LEU A 84 -4.82 -2.34 14.66
CA LEU A 84 -4.23 -1.13 15.24
C LEU A 84 -5.29 -0.29 15.94
N LEU A 85 -6.46 -0.08 15.34
CA LEU A 85 -7.57 0.63 16.00
C LEU A 85 -7.96 -0.04 17.32
N HIS A 86 -8.07 -1.37 17.33
CA HIS A 86 -8.37 -2.13 18.52
C HIS A 86 -7.32 -1.93 19.62
N GLN A 87 -6.03 -2.01 19.26
CA GLN A 87 -4.90 -1.79 20.18
C GLN A 87 -4.89 -0.36 20.73
N GLY A 88 -5.18 0.64 19.89
CA GLY A 88 -5.31 2.03 20.31
C GLY A 88 -6.39 2.21 21.40
N GLU A 89 -7.54 1.55 21.27
CA GLU A 89 -8.57 1.57 22.32
C GLU A 89 -8.09 0.88 23.61
N GLN A 90 -7.33 -0.21 23.51
CA GLN A 90 -6.77 -0.89 24.68
C GLN A 90 -5.81 0.04 25.44
N LEU A 91 -4.92 0.75 24.73
CA LEU A 91 -4.01 1.73 25.33
C LEU A 91 -4.77 2.83 26.06
N GLN A 92 -5.84 3.38 25.48
CA GLN A 92 -6.68 4.38 26.15
C GLN A 92 -7.34 3.86 27.42
N ARG A 93 -7.79 2.59 27.42
CA ARG A 93 -8.34 1.95 28.63
C ARG A 93 -7.26 1.79 29.71
N VAL A 94 -6.04 1.42 29.32
CA VAL A 94 -4.90 1.33 30.24
C VAL A 94 -4.58 2.69 30.84
N ASP A 95 -4.49 3.74 30.01
CA ASP A 95 -4.25 5.11 30.43
C ASP A 95 -5.27 5.59 31.48
N THR A 96 -6.56 5.34 31.21
CA THR A 96 -7.66 5.67 32.13
C THR A 96 -7.59 4.88 33.43
N LYS A 97 -7.23 3.59 33.37
CA LYS A 97 -7.05 2.75 34.57
C LYS A 97 -5.89 3.24 35.42
N LEU A 98 -4.79 3.69 34.81
CA LEU A 98 -3.66 4.26 35.53
C LEU A 98 -4.01 5.56 36.24
N ASP A 99 -4.81 6.43 35.61
CA ASP A 99 -5.30 7.64 36.28
C ASP A 99 -6.20 7.34 37.48
N LYS A 100 -7.03 6.29 37.37
CA LYS A 100 -7.84 5.82 38.51
C LYS A 100 -6.96 5.26 39.62
N MET A 101 -6.00 4.41 39.29
CA MET A 101 -5.06 3.86 40.27
C MET A 101 -4.26 4.96 40.97
N ASP A 102 -3.82 5.99 40.25
CA ASP A 102 -3.10 7.12 40.86
C ASP A 102 -3.96 7.85 41.90
N LYS A 103 -5.24 8.10 41.58
CA LYS A 103 -6.21 8.72 42.50
C LYS A 103 -6.53 7.82 43.69
N ASP A 104 -6.74 6.53 43.44
CA ASP A 104 -7.04 5.54 44.48
C ASP A 104 -5.88 5.39 45.47
N LEU A 105 -4.64 5.45 44.97
CA LEU A 105 -3.44 5.45 45.81
C LEU A 105 -3.32 6.71 46.65
N ASP A 106 -3.69 7.88 46.13
CA ASP A 106 -3.71 9.13 46.92
C ASP A 106 -4.77 9.09 48.03
N ILE A 107 -5.96 8.54 47.74
CA ILE A 107 -7.00 8.31 48.75
C ILE A 107 -6.51 7.30 49.79
N SER A 108 -5.91 6.20 49.35
CA SER A 108 -5.36 5.15 50.22
C SER A 108 -4.31 5.71 51.19
N LYS A 109 -3.40 6.58 50.71
CA LYS A 109 -2.43 7.28 51.56
C LYS A 109 -3.08 8.14 52.64
N ARG A 110 -4.17 8.87 52.32
CA ARG A 110 -4.91 9.65 53.31
C ARG A 110 -5.55 8.74 54.38
N HIS A 111 -6.15 7.62 53.98
CA HIS A 111 -6.72 6.66 54.92
C HIS A 111 -5.66 6.03 55.83
N ILE A 112 -4.53 5.60 55.27
CA ILE A 112 -3.40 5.06 56.04
C ILE A 112 -2.85 6.09 57.03
N THR A 113 -2.72 7.35 56.61
CA THR A 113 -2.30 8.45 57.50
C THR A 113 -3.32 8.68 58.61
N SER A 114 -4.62 8.63 58.30
CA SER A 114 -5.69 8.74 59.30
C SER A 114 -5.68 7.57 60.31
N MET A 115 -5.37 6.34 59.86
CA MET A 115 -5.27 5.16 60.73
C MET A 115 -4.10 5.26 61.71
N LYS A 116 -2.98 5.90 61.33
CA LYS A 116 -1.89 6.21 62.27
C LYS A 116 -2.32 7.22 63.35
N SER A 117 -3.30 8.08 63.05
CA SER A 117 -3.71 9.22 63.90
C SER A 117 -4.77 8.88 64.96
N ILE A 118 -5.39 7.69 64.93
CA ILE A 118 -6.48 7.32 65.85
C ILE A 118 -5.98 6.93 67.26
N PHE A 119 -4.65 6.91 67.48
CA PHE A 119 -4.07 6.79 68.82
C PHE A 119 -3.76 8.16 69.47
N GLY A 120 -4.21 9.29 68.91
CA GLY A 120 -3.72 10.62 69.36
C GLY A 120 -4.57 11.87 69.10
N GLY A 121 -5.91 11.80 69.01
CA GLY A 121 -6.73 13.01 69.24
C GLY A 121 -7.87 13.24 68.24
N ILE A 122 -9.08 13.25 68.80
CA ILE A 122 -10.28 13.82 68.20
C ILE A 122 -10.03 15.33 68.00
N VAL A 123 -10.52 15.89 66.88
CA VAL A 123 -10.56 17.32 66.48
C VAL A 123 -9.62 17.67 65.31
N ASN A 124 -10.08 17.37 64.08
CA ASN A 124 -9.94 18.33 62.98
C ASN A 124 -11.12 18.20 62.00
N TYR A 125 -12.32 18.49 62.50
CA TYR A 125 -13.59 18.49 61.78
C TYR A 125 -13.78 19.73 60.85
N PHE A 126 -12.73 20.51 60.54
CA PHE A 126 -12.94 21.90 60.10
C PHE A 126 -12.26 22.38 58.81
N ASN A 127 -11.83 21.51 57.90
CA ASN A 127 -11.48 21.96 56.54
C ASN A 127 -12.44 21.40 55.50
N LYS A 128 -13.44 22.24 55.18
CA LYS A 128 -14.35 22.09 54.04
C LYS A 128 -13.53 21.95 52.74
N PRO A 129 -13.88 21.04 51.82
CA PRO A 129 -13.37 21.10 50.47
C PRO A 129 -13.95 22.35 49.78
N LYS A 130 -13.09 23.13 49.13
CA LYS A 130 -13.54 24.08 48.10
C LYS A 130 -14.04 23.26 46.90
N PRO A 131 -15.08 23.70 46.17
CA PRO A 131 -15.43 23.07 44.92
C PRO A 131 -14.29 23.31 43.94
N ASP A 132 -13.61 22.24 43.52
CA ASP A 132 -12.68 22.31 42.41
C ASP A 132 -13.46 22.77 41.18
N GLN A 133 -13.01 23.89 40.63
CA GLN A 133 -13.41 24.36 39.32
C GLN A 133 -13.11 23.25 38.32
N GLN A 134 -14.08 23.00 37.45
CA GLN A 134 -13.98 22.10 36.32
C GLN A 134 -12.71 22.43 35.52
N GLU A 135 -11.71 21.58 35.67
CA GLU A 135 -10.60 21.52 34.73
C GLU A 135 -11.15 20.87 33.46
N GLN A 136 -11.21 21.69 32.41
CA GLN A 136 -11.77 21.34 31.11
C GLN A 136 -11.17 20.03 30.62
N ALA A 137 -12.04 19.03 30.45
CA ALA A 137 -11.71 17.88 29.64
C ALA A 137 -11.26 18.37 28.27
N ALA A 138 -10.09 17.92 27.84
CA ALA A 138 -9.59 18.14 26.48
C ALA A 138 -10.72 17.84 25.47
N PRO A 139 -10.82 18.63 24.39
CA PRO A 139 -11.87 18.46 23.40
C PRO A 139 -11.88 17.01 22.91
N PRO A 140 -13.06 16.43 22.63
CA PRO A 140 -13.14 15.08 22.08
C PRO A 140 -12.24 15.04 20.84
N ARG A 141 -11.21 14.20 20.88
CA ARG A 141 -10.38 13.93 19.69
C ARG A 141 -11.38 13.50 18.62
N GLY A 142 -11.51 14.32 17.58
CA GLY A 142 -12.41 14.05 16.46
C GLY A 142 -12.17 12.65 15.91
N PRO A 143 -13.16 12.07 15.20
CA PRO A 143 -13.04 10.71 14.69
C PRO A 143 -11.72 10.56 13.95
N SER A 144 -10.90 9.58 14.39
CA SER A 144 -9.64 9.26 13.72
C SER A 144 -9.92 9.15 12.23
N LYS A 145 -9.11 9.82 11.39
CA LYS A 145 -9.21 9.75 9.93
C LYS A 145 -9.34 8.31 9.42
N LEU A 146 -8.75 7.37 10.16
CA LEU A 146 -8.85 5.94 9.93
C LEU A 146 -10.29 5.40 10.02
N LYS A 147 -11.10 5.85 10.99
CA LYS A 147 -12.54 5.51 11.05
C LYS A 147 -13.28 6.08 9.84
N THR A 148 -12.97 7.30 9.43
CA THR A 148 -13.57 7.93 8.24
C THR A 148 -13.18 7.20 6.95
N HIS A 149 -11.95 6.70 6.85
CA HIS A 149 -11.51 5.90 5.72
C HIS A 149 -12.12 4.50 5.72
N MET A 150 -12.27 3.88 6.89
CA MET A 150 -12.89 2.55 7.06
C MET A 150 -14.39 2.58 6.75
N GLU A 151 -15.11 3.56 7.30
CA GLU A 151 -16.53 3.78 7.03
C GLU A 151 -16.77 4.13 5.56
N ARG A 152 -15.84 4.87 4.92
CA ARG A 152 -15.88 5.13 3.48
C ARG A 152 -15.60 3.89 2.64
N SER A 153 -14.64 3.04 3.02
CA SER A 153 -14.38 1.79 2.30
C SER A 153 -15.53 0.79 2.46
N GLU A 154 -16.16 0.74 3.63
CA GLU A 154 -17.37 -0.07 3.87
C GLU A 154 -18.55 0.44 3.04
N ALA A 155 -18.77 1.76 2.97
CA ALA A 155 -19.81 2.35 2.14
C ALA A 155 -19.54 2.15 0.63
N GLU A 156 -18.28 2.19 0.19
CA GLU A 156 -17.88 1.92 -1.19
C GLU A 156 -18.01 0.44 -1.55
N GLU A 157 -17.77 -0.49 -0.61
CA GLU A 157 -18.03 -1.92 -0.77
C GLU A 157 -19.52 -2.25 -0.81
N GLU A 158 -20.34 -1.65 0.06
CA GLU A 158 -21.79 -1.82 0.05
C GLU A 158 -22.40 -1.27 -1.25
N MET A 159 -21.93 -0.11 -1.72
CA MET A 159 -22.36 0.44 -3.00
C MET A 159 -21.96 -0.47 -4.17
N ARG A 160 -20.78 -1.09 -4.12
CA ARG A 160 -20.35 -2.09 -5.12
C ARG A 160 -21.23 -3.34 -5.09
N ARG A 161 -21.53 -3.90 -3.90
CA ARG A 161 -22.42 -5.06 -3.73
C ARG A 161 -23.87 -4.76 -4.16
N ALA A 162 -24.38 -3.58 -3.84
CA ALA A 162 -25.71 -3.14 -4.25
C ALA A 162 -25.82 -2.96 -5.79
N ASN A 163 -24.72 -2.58 -6.44
CA ASN A 163 -24.68 -2.42 -7.89
C ASN A 163 -24.54 -3.77 -8.63
N THR A 164 -23.90 -4.79 -8.02
CA THR A 164 -23.86 -6.17 -8.55
C THR A 164 -25.18 -6.93 -8.41
N ASP A 165 -26.05 -6.56 -7.46
CA ASP A 165 -27.35 -7.23 -7.21
C ASP A 165 -28.58 -6.48 -7.76
N HIS A 166 -28.40 -5.49 -8.65
CA HIS A 166 -29.53 -4.72 -9.18
C HIS A 166 -30.40 -5.60 -10.12
N PRO A 167 -31.74 -5.65 -9.94
CA PRO A 167 -32.65 -6.46 -10.76
C PRO A 167 -32.65 -6.07 -12.25
N ALA A 168 -32.11 -4.88 -12.59
CA ALA A 168 -31.92 -4.45 -13.98
C ALA A 168 -30.79 -5.20 -14.72
N LEU A 169 -29.80 -5.77 -14.02
CA LEU A 169 -28.75 -6.60 -14.64
C LEU A 169 -29.21 -8.04 -14.89
N LYS A 170 -30.16 -8.53 -14.09
CA LYS A 170 -30.81 -9.84 -14.31
C LYS A 170 -31.77 -9.84 -15.50
N LEU A 171 -32.24 -8.66 -15.94
CA LEU A 171 -33.10 -8.50 -17.12
C LEU A 171 -32.31 -8.28 -18.43
N ARG A 172 -31.04 -7.86 -18.36
CA ARG A 172 -30.14 -7.82 -19.53
C ARG A 172 -29.47 -9.20 -19.67
N GLY A 173 -30.27 -10.15 -20.15
CA GLY A 173 -30.01 -11.58 -20.21
C GLY A 173 -28.56 -12.00 -20.48
N VAL A 174 -27.86 -12.38 -19.42
CA VAL A 174 -26.67 -13.23 -19.48
C VAL A 174 -27.08 -14.61 -18.97
N GLY A 175 -27.78 -15.34 -19.83
CA GLY A 175 -28.21 -16.70 -19.59
C GLY A 175 -28.35 -17.41 -20.93
N ALA A 176 -27.55 -18.46 -21.11
CA ALA A 176 -27.40 -19.30 -22.30
C ALA A 176 -26.48 -18.73 -23.40
N SER A 177 -25.29 -19.33 -23.51
CA SER A 177 -24.62 -19.53 -24.78
C SER A 177 -23.73 -20.76 -24.66
N GLU A 178 -24.37 -21.93 -24.80
CA GLU A 178 -23.77 -23.00 -25.61
C GLU A 178 -23.33 -22.41 -26.95
N THR A 179 -22.27 -22.99 -27.47
CA THR A 179 -21.68 -22.80 -28.79
C THR A 179 -22.64 -22.35 -29.91
N ASN A 180 -22.14 -21.39 -30.70
CA ASN A 180 -22.25 -21.27 -32.17
C ASN A 180 -22.92 -19.99 -32.71
N ALA A 181 -22.19 -19.38 -33.64
CA ALA A 181 -22.64 -18.60 -34.80
C ALA A 181 -23.48 -17.30 -34.60
N GLY A 182 -22.83 -16.17 -34.90
CA GLY A 182 -23.30 -15.20 -35.91
C GLY A 182 -24.53 -14.33 -35.64
N GLY A 183 -24.32 -13.03 -35.43
CA GLY A 183 -25.33 -11.95 -35.56
C GLY A 183 -24.83 -10.71 -34.82
N TRP A 184 -24.35 -9.62 -35.44
CA TRP A 184 -25.01 -8.65 -36.32
C TRP A 184 -26.41 -8.20 -35.84
N GLY A 185 -26.45 -7.09 -35.10
CA GLY A 185 -27.55 -6.10 -35.11
C GLY A 185 -27.87 -5.43 -33.75
N PRO A 186 -28.50 -4.23 -33.71
CA PRO A 186 -28.73 -3.24 -34.78
C PRO A 186 -28.10 -1.87 -34.48
N SER A 187 -27.61 -1.23 -35.56
CA SER A 187 -27.38 0.21 -35.64
C SER A 187 -28.70 0.92 -35.85
N SER A 188 -29.02 1.90 -35.00
CA SER A 188 -30.01 2.94 -35.29
C SER A 188 -29.78 4.18 -34.41
N THR A 189 -28.89 5.06 -34.86
CA THR A 189 -29.06 6.51 -34.70
C THR A 189 -28.55 7.16 -35.97
N ALA A 190 -29.50 7.51 -36.83
CA ALA A 190 -29.30 8.30 -38.02
C ALA A 190 -29.31 9.80 -37.66
N GLY A 191 -28.49 10.57 -38.38
CA GLY A 191 -28.62 12.02 -38.51
C GLY A 191 -27.70 12.81 -37.59
N PHE A 192 -26.59 13.36 -38.12
CA PHE A 192 -26.54 14.69 -38.74
C PHE A 192 -25.18 14.84 -39.43
N GLY A 193 -25.20 15.28 -40.69
CA GLY A 193 -24.00 15.62 -41.45
C GLY A 193 -23.46 17.00 -41.08
N ALA A 194 -22.15 17.16 -41.21
CA ALA A 194 -21.49 18.43 -41.48
C ALA A 194 -20.15 18.12 -42.15
N GLU A 195 -20.03 18.54 -43.41
CA GLU A 195 -18.79 18.60 -44.18
C GLU A 195 -17.90 19.75 -43.67
N ASP A 196 -16.60 19.63 -43.95
CA ASP A 196 -15.60 20.70 -44.04
C ASP A 196 -15.09 21.31 -42.71
N ASP A 197 -13.88 20.92 -42.31
CA ASP A 197 -12.79 21.88 -42.09
C ASP A 197 -11.42 21.17 -42.11
N GLY A 198 -10.48 21.79 -42.81
CA GLY A 198 -9.12 21.30 -42.99
C GLY A 198 -8.30 21.40 -41.71
N GLY A 199 -7.84 20.25 -41.20
CA GLY A 199 -6.95 20.17 -40.06
C GLY A 199 -5.79 19.20 -40.30
N VAL A 200 -4.65 19.77 -40.69
CA VAL A 200 -3.25 19.34 -40.44
C VAL A 200 -3.00 17.82 -40.36
N GLY A 201 -2.22 17.34 -41.34
CA GLY A 201 -1.74 15.97 -41.44
C GLY A 201 -1.13 15.43 -40.14
N SER A 202 -1.87 14.53 -39.49
CA SER A 202 -1.29 13.55 -38.57
C SER A 202 -0.70 12.41 -39.40
N THR A 203 0.53 12.59 -39.87
CA THR A 203 1.35 11.49 -40.38
C THR A 203 1.86 10.65 -39.20
N SER A 204 0.98 9.83 -38.63
CA SER A 204 1.37 8.65 -37.86
C SER A 204 0.22 7.65 -37.83
N ASN A 205 -0.30 7.28 -39.00
CA ASN A 205 -0.93 5.98 -39.16
C ASN A 205 0.19 4.93 -39.20
N VAL A 206 0.80 4.67 -38.04
CA VAL A 206 1.39 3.35 -37.79
C VAL A 206 0.23 2.39 -37.95
N LEU A 207 0.36 1.44 -38.87
CA LEU A 207 -0.54 0.30 -39.01
C LEU A 207 -0.58 -0.47 -37.68
N GLN A 208 -1.40 -0.01 -36.75
CA GLN A 208 -1.75 -0.77 -35.56
C GLN A 208 -2.66 -1.89 -36.01
N SER A 209 -2.05 -3.05 -36.23
CA SER A 209 -2.75 -4.31 -36.40
C SER A 209 -3.83 -4.42 -35.30
N PRO A 210 -5.08 -4.83 -35.62
CA PRO A 210 -6.20 -4.82 -34.66
C PRO A 210 -5.87 -5.42 -33.29
N GLY A 211 -5.07 -6.50 -33.24
CA GLY A 211 -4.64 -7.12 -31.98
C GLY A 211 -3.66 -6.30 -31.12
N MET A 212 -3.03 -5.25 -31.67
CA MET A 212 -2.21 -4.30 -30.89
C MET A 212 -3.09 -3.39 -30.04
N LYS A 213 -4.21 -2.92 -30.61
CA LYS A 213 -5.13 -2.01 -29.91
C LYS A 213 -5.81 -2.70 -28.74
N ASP A 214 -6.23 -3.95 -28.91
CA ASP A 214 -6.83 -4.73 -27.83
C ASP A 214 -5.85 -4.99 -26.69
N PHE A 215 -4.59 -5.32 -27.02
CA PHE A 215 -3.51 -5.44 -26.04
C PHE A 215 -3.26 -4.12 -25.29
N ASP A 216 -3.11 -3.01 -26.02
CA ASP A 216 -2.84 -1.70 -25.44
C ASP A 216 -3.99 -1.27 -24.51
N ASN A 217 -5.24 -1.51 -24.92
CA ASN A 217 -6.43 -1.22 -24.10
C ASN A 217 -6.45 -2.05 -22.80
N GLN A 218 -6.18 -3.36 -22.88
CA GLN A 218 -6.14 -4.22 -21.70
C GLN A 218 -4.99 -3.85 -20.76
N LEU A 219 -3.81 -3.57 -21.33
CA LEU A 219 -2.65 -3.16 -20.55
C LEU A 219 -2.91 -1.85 -19.82
N ASN A 220 -3.45 -0.84 -20.52
CA ASN A 220 -3.78 0.45 -19.92
C ASN A 220 -4.83 0.30 -18.81
N SER A 221 -5.89 -0.49 -19.03
CA SER A 221 -6.90 -0.78 -18.00
C SER A 221 -6.27 -1.40 -16.75
N ASN A 222 -5.39 -2.41 -16.92
CA ASN A 222 -4.72 -3.04 -15.78
C ASN A 222 -3.80 -2.05 -15.05
N LEU A 223 -3.10 -1.18 -15.79
CA LEU A 223 -2.21 -0.18 -15.19
C LEU A 223 -2.98 0.92 -14.44
N ASP A 224 -4.15 1.31 -14.94
CA ASP A 224 -5.04 2.25 -14.24
C ASP A 224 -5.59 1.63 -12.95
N ASP A 225 -6.01 0.37 -12.99
CA ASP A 225 -6.45 -0.36 -11.79
C ASP A 225 -5.33 -0.46 -10.75
N ILE A 226 -4.11 -0.82 -11.19
CA ILE A 226 -2.92 -0.85 -10.33
C ILE A 226 -2.64 0.55 -9.75
N THR A 227 -2.70 1.59 -10.56
CA THR A 227 -2.43 2.97 -10.11
C THR A 227 -3.44 3.40 -9.06
N SER A 228 -4.72 3.09 -9.28
CA SER A 228 -5.78 3.40 -8.32
C SER A 228 -5.59 2.64 -7.00
N GLY A 229 -5.23 1.36 -7.05
CA GLY A 229 -5.05 0.55 -5.85
C GLY A 229 -3.75 0.86 -5.11
N ILE A 230 -2.67 1.23 -5.80
CA ILE A 230 -1.49 1.83 -5.14
C ILE A 230 -1.87 3.13 -4.43
N GLY A 231 -2.77 3.94 -5.01
CA GLY A 231 -3.33 5.11 -4.35
C GLY A 231 -4.06 4.77 -3.04
N ARG A 232 -4.90 3.73 -3.05
CA ARG A 232 -5.58 3.24 -1.84
C ARG A 232 -4.59 2.69 -0.81
N LEU A 233 -3.65 1.84 -1.23
CA LEU A 233 -2.59 1.31 -0.38
C LEU A 233 -1.75 2.42 0.26
N LYS A 234 -1.44 3.48 -0.48
CA LYS A 234 -0.77 4.67 0.07
C LYS A 234 -1.62 5.35 1.13
N GLY A 235 -2.92 5.51 0.87
CA GLY A 235 -3.86 6.05 1.85
C GLY A 235 -3.89 5.22 3.14
N LEU A 236 -3.98 3.89 3.01
CA LEU A 236 -3.91 2.95 4.12
C LEU A 236 -2.58 3.06 4.87
N ALA A 237 -1.45 3.02 4.16
CA ALA A 237 -0.13 3.12 4.77
C ALA A 237 0.07 4.42 5.57
N MET A 238 -0.40 5.55 5.04
CA MET A 238 -0.38 6.82 5.77
C MET A 238 -1.29 6.79 7.00
N GLY A 239 -2.50 6.22 6.88
CA GLY A 239 -3.42 6.07 8.02
C GLY A 239 -2.89 5.15 9.11
N LEU A 240 -2.23 4.05 8.73
CA LEU A 240 -1.53 3.15 9.65
C LEU A 240 -0.39 3.87 10.35
N ASN A 241 0.42 4.65 9.62
CA ASN A 241 1.50 5.43 10.21
C ASN A 241 0.99 6.47 11.22
N ASP A 242 -0.04 7.24 10.86
CA ASP A 242 -0.65 8.22 11.76
C ASP A 242 -1.21 7.57 13.05
N GLU A 243 -1.70 6.34 12.97
CA GLU A 243 -2.20 5.59 14.14
C GLU A 243 -1.05 5.03 14.99
N LEU A 244 0.03 4.54 14.37
CA LEU A 244 1.25 4.13 15.08
C LEU A 244 1.89 5.29 15.83
N ASP A 245 2.00 6.48 15.21
CA ASP A 245 2.56 7.66 15.86
C ASP A 245 1.75 8.07 17.10
N LYS A 246 0.41 8.04 17.03
CA LYS A 246 -0.46 8.29 18.20
C LYS A 246 -0.29 7.24 19.28
N GLN A 247 -0.17 5.97 18.90
CA GLN A 247 0.01 4.90 19.87
C GLN A 247 1.35 4.99 20.56
N ASN A 248 2.42 5.40 19.86
CA ASN A 248 3.72 5.68 20.48
C ASN A 248 3.61 6.78 21.55
N ASP A 249 2.93 7.89 21.23
CA ASP A 249 2.67 8.96 22.20
C ASP A 249 1.84 8.47 23.41
N ASP A 250 0.84 7.62 23.17
CA ASP A 250 0.03 7.00 24.22
C ASP A 250 0.87 6.05 25.10
N ILE A 251 1.77 5.26 24.51
CA ILE A 251 2.69 4.35 25.22
C ILE A 251 3.66 5.13 26.12
N ASP A 252 4.25 6.23 25.64
CA ASP A 252 5.16 7.04 26.44
C ASP A 252 4.45 7.65 27.65
N ARG A 253 3.24 8.17 27.45
CA ARG A 253 2.40 8.71 28.53
C ARG A 253 2.03 7.63 29.54
N ILE A 254 1.59 6.46 29.06
CA ILE A 254 1.25 5.30 29.89
C ILE A 254 2.47 4.86 30.69
N THR A 255 3.64 4.76 30.08
CA THR A 255 4.89 4.37 30.74
C THR A 255 5.23 5.33 31.88
N GLY A 256 5.12 6.64 31.65
CA GLY A 256 5.30 7.65 32.70
C GLY A 256 4.28 7.54 33.83
N LYS A 257 3.01 7.23 33.52
CA LYS A 257 1.97 6.99 34.55
C LYS A 257 2.21 5.71 35.33
N VAL A 258 2.57 4.61 34.67
CA VAL A 258 2.93 3.33 35.31
C VAL A 258 4.06 3.55 36.32
N GLY A 259 5.12 4.25 35.95
CA GLY A 259 6.23 4.53 36.87
C GLY A 259 5.81 5.31 38.12
N ARG A 260 4.91 6.30 37.97
CA ARG A 260 4.36 7.05 39.12
C ARG A 260 3.49 6.17 40.01
N VAL A 261 2.57 5.41 39.42
CA VAL A 261 1.66 4.50 40.13
C VAL A 261 2.47 3.43 40.88
N ASP A 262 3.49 2.84 40.26
CA ASP A 262 4.35 1.82 40.88
C ASP A 262 5.07 2.37 42.13
N VAL A 263 5.69 3.55 42.02
CA VAL A 263 6.33 4.21 43.17
C VAL A 263 5.33 4.48 44.30
N LYS A 264 4.13 5.00 43.97
CA LYS A 264 3.08 5.26 44.96
C LYS A 264 2.60 3.96 45.61
N LEU A 265 2.39 2.91 44.82
CA LEU A 265 1.96 1.60 45.30
C LEU A 265 2.98 0.99 46.26
N GLY A 266 4.27 1.03 45.91
CA GLY A 266 5.35 0.55 46.78
C GLY A 266 5.47 1.34 48.09
N GLN A 267 5.17 2.64 48.09
CA GLN A 267 5.08 3.43 49.32
C GLN A 267 3.87 3.00 50.16
N THR A 268 2.68 2.95 49.57
CA THR A 268 1.43 2.55 50.23
C THR A 268 1.56 1.15 50.84
N ASP A 269 2.09 0.16 50.11
CA ASP A 269 2.31 -1.20 50.61
C ASP A 269 3.23 -1.24 51.84
N LYS A 270 4.34 -0.47 51.82
CA LYS A 270 5.23 -0.35 53.00
C LYS A 270 4.51 0.25 54.20
N GLU A 271 3.63 1.23 54.00
CA GLU A 271 2.89 1.83 55.10
C GLU A 271 1.81 0.90 55.67
N VAL A 272 1.07 0.18 54.82
CA VAL A 272 0.11 -0.84 55.24
C VAL A 272 0.81 -1.93 56.06
N LYS A 273 1.95 -2.46 55.57
CA LYS A 273 2.74 -3.46 56.30
C LYS A 273 3.22 -2.97 57.67
N LYS A 274 3.55 -1.68 57.80
CA LYS A 274 3.93 -1.08 59.11
C LYS A 274 2.75 -1.02 60.07
N ILE A 275 1.54 -0.75 59.59
CA ILE A 275 0.33 -0.75 60.43
C ILE A 275 -0.01 -2.17 60.89
N LEU A 276 0.04 -3.16 59.99
CA LEU A 276 -0.30 -4.55 60.30
C LEU A 276 0.68 -5.25 61.25
N ARG A 277 1.90 -4.72 61.40
CA ARG A 277 2.93 -5.25 62.31
C ARG A 277 2.87 -4.64 63.71
N ARG A 278 1.96 -3.70 63.97
CA ARG A 278 1.64 -3.21 65.32
C ARG A 278 0.51 -4.02 65.90
#